data_AF-A0A6P0IZL5-F1
#
_entry.id   AF-A0A6P0IZL5-F1
#
_cell.length_a   1.000
_cell.length_b   1.000
_cell.length_c   1.000
_cell.angle_alpha   90.00
_cell.angle_beta   90.00
_cell.angle_gamma   90.00
#
_symmetry.space_group_name_H-M   'P 1'
#
loop_
_entity.id
_entity.type
_entity.pdbx_description
1 polymer ?
#
loop_
_entity_poly.entity_id
_entity_poly.type
_entity_poly.pdbx_seq_one_letter_code
_entity_poly.pdbx_strand_id
1 'polypeptide(L)' 'PLQKKLLLDLSELGIYLDNLEGMTLGPRLSDGTQSLILVSDNNFSEAQVTQFLLFGIKGFK' A
#
# COMPACT_ATOMS: atom_id res chain seq x y z
N PRO A 1 -22.59 -6.26 11.42
CA PRO A 1 -21.94 -5.73 10.20
C PRO A 1 -20.54 -5.19 10.53
N LEU A 2 -19.53 -5.48 9.70
CA LEU A 2 -18.18 -4.96 9.89
C LEU A 2 -18.13 -3.47 9.50
N GLN A 3 -17.60 -2.61 10.37
CA GLN A 3 -17.38 -1.20 10.06
C GLN A 3 -15.99 -1.00 9.44
N LYS A 4 -15.92 -0.21 8.36
CA LYS A 4 -14.68 0.16 7.68
C LYS A 4 -14.43 1.65 7.83
N LYS A 5 -13.16 2.04 7.99
CA LYS A 5 -12.70 3.43 8.00
C LYS A 5 -11.72 3.63 6.85
N LEU A 6 -11.96 4.65 6.02
CA LEU A 6 -10.98 5.07 5.01
C LEU A 6 -9.75 5.66 5.72
N LEU A 7 -8.56 5.14 5.38
CA LEU A 7 -7.31 5.63 5.95
C LEU A 7 -6.56 6.54 4.96
N LEU A 8 -6.55 6.16 3.69
CA LEU A 8 -5.84 6.85 2.62
C LEU A 8 -6.52 6.55 1.29
N ASP A 9 -6.73 7.57 0.47
CA ASP A 9 -7.00 7.42 -0.96
C ASP A 9 -5.66 7.47 -1.71
N LEU A 10 -5.30 6.40 -2.41
CA LEU A 10 -4.01 6.32 -3.09
C LEU A 10 -3.93 7.30 -4.27
N SER A 11 -5.06 7.70 -4.86
CA SER A 11 -5.08 8.65 -5.99
C SER A 11 -4.57 10.04 -5.60
N GLU A 12 -4.61 10.38 -4.31
CA GLU A 12 -4.10 11.64 -3.77
C GLU A 12 -2.56 11.67 -3.68
N LEU A 13 -1.86 10.56 -3.91
CA LEU A 13 -0.40 10.50 -3.82
C LEU A 13 0.32 11.26 -4.94
N GLY A 14 -0.38 11.57 -6.05
CA GLY A 14 0.21 12.28 -7.19
C GLY A 14 1.29 11.49 -7.93
N ILE A 15 1.35 10.18 -7.72
CA ILE A 15 2.24 9.25 -8.43
C ILE A 15 1.42 8.37 -9.38
N TYR A 16 2.08 7.80 -10.38
CA TYR A 16 1.49 6.73 -11.15
C TYR A 16 1.20 5.53 -10.23
N LEU A 17 -0.02 5.02 -10.29
CA LEU A 17 -0.45 3.80 -9.60
C LEU A 17 -0.71 2.74 -10.65
N ASP A 18 -0.13 1.56 -10.43
CA ASP A 18 -0.39 0.39 -11.28
C ASP A 18 -1.38 -0.56 -10.61
N ASN A 19 -1.54 -1.77 -11.16
CA ASN A 19 -2.46 -2.80 -10.70
C ASN A 19 -2.06 -3.39 -9.33
N LEU A 20 -2.29 -2.66 -8.24
CA LEU A 20 -1.99 -3.06 -6.86
C LEU A 20 -2.92 -4.20 -6.42
N GLU A 21 -2.38 -5.42 -6.31
CA GLU A 21 -3.15 -6.64 -6.00
C GLU A 21 -2.70 -7.34 -4.72
N GLY A 22 -1.47 -7.08 -4.25
CA GLY A 22 -0.94 -7.66 -3.02
C GLY A 22 -0.83 -6.63 -1.91
N MET A 23 -1.09 -7.06 -0.67
CA MET A 23 -0.80 -6.26 0.53
C MET A 23 -0.39 -7.13 1.72
N THR A 24 0.53 -6.63 2.55
CA THR A 24 0.88 -7.27 3.82
C THR A 24 1.35 -6.27 4.86
N LEU A 25 1.09 -6.58 6.14
CA LEU A 25 1.70 -5.87 7.25
C LEU A 25 3.14 -6.37 7.43
N GLY A 26 4.08 -5.45 7.59
CA GLY A 26 5.47 -5.78 7.92
C GLY A 26 5.80 -5.56 9.40
N PRO A 27 7.08 -5.49 9.76
CA PRO A 27 7.49 -5.10 11.12
C PRO A 27 7.15 -3.64 11.42
N ARG A 28 7.20 -3.24 12.71
CA ARG A 28 7.15 -1.81 13.05
C ARG A 28 8.42 -1.10 12.57
N LEU A 29 8.27 0.10 12.02
CA LEU A 29 9.38 0.96 11.61
C LEU A 29 10.06 1.57 12.85
N SER A 30 11.24 2.17 12.66
CA SER A 30 12.02 2.76 13.76
C SER A 30 11.31 3.88 14.51
N ASP A 31 10.35 4.55 13.86
CA ASP A 31 9.50 5.58 14.47
C ASP A 31 8.25 4.99 15.19
N GLY A 32 8.14 3.65 15.25
CA GLY A 32 7.06 2.91 15.90
C GLY A 32 5.81 2.70 15.05
N THR A 33 5.73 3.29 13.85
CA THR A 33 4.59 3.09 12.94
C THR A 33 4.52 1.66 12.41
N GLN A 34 3.31 1.17 12.14
CA GLN A 34 3.11 -0.16 11.55
C GLN A 34 3.40 -0.08 10.05
N SER A 35 4.35 -0.85 9.53
CA SER A 35 4.57 -0.88 8.07
C SER A 35 3.45 -1.63 7.35
N LEU A 36 3.03 -1.08 6.21
CA LEU A 36 2.15 -1.73 5.24
C LEU A 36 2.85 -1.67 3.88
N ILE A 37 2.98 -2.83 3.24
CA ILE A 37 3.52 -2.95 1.88
C ILE A 37 2.37 -3.30 0.95
N LEU A 38 2.25 -2.56 -0.16
CA LEU A 38 1.42 -2.92 -1.31
C LEU A 38 2.34 -3.25 -2.49
N VAL A 39 1.90 -4.17 -3.35
CA VAL A 39 2.61 -4.56 -4.55
C VAL A 39 1.66 -4.65 -5.74
N SER A 40 2.10 -4.17 -6.91
CA SER A 40 1.39 -4.38 -8.16
C SER A 40 1.84 -5.64 -8.88
N ASP A 41 0.89 -6.26 -9.57
CA ASP A 41 1.19 -7.20 -10.65
C ASP A 41 1.37 -6.40 -11.95
N ASN A 42 2.41 -6.69 -12.72
CA ASN A 42 2.61 -6.08 -14.03
C ASN A 42 1.85 -6.80 -15.15
N ASN A 43 1.11 -7.87 -14.82
CA ASN A 43 0.33 -8.66 -15.78
C ASN A 43 1.16 -9.16 -16.98
N PHE A 44 2.47 -9.33 -16.82
CA PHE A 44 3.42 -9.63 -17.91
C PHE A 44 3.36 -8.66 -19.11
N SER A 45 2.97 -7.40 -18.86
CA SER A 45 2.85 -6.37 -19.88
C SER A 45 4.01 -5.37 -19.82
N GLU A 46 4.57 -4.99 -20.96
CA GLU A 46 5.58 -3.91 -21.04
C GLU A 46 5.02 -2.53 -20.67
N ALA A 47 3.69 -2.38 -20.70
CA ALA A 47 3.01 -1.12 -20.35
C ALA A 47 2.77 -0.98 -18.84
N GLN A 48 3.02 -2.03 -18.05
CA GLN A 48 2.80 -2.05 -16.60
C GLN A 48 4.10 -2.34 -15.87
N VAL A 49 4.21 -1.87 -14.64
CA VAL A 49 5.41 -2.03 -13.81
C VAL A 49 5.07 -2.75 -12.52
N THR A 50 6.01 -3.58 -12.05
CA THR A 50 5.98 -4.06 -10.67
C THR A 50 6.38 -2.90 -9.75
N GLN A 51 5.43 -2.41 -8.99
CA GLN A 51 5.53 -1.28 -8.09
C GLN A 51 5.40 -1.77 -6.66
N PHE A 52 6.27 -1.28 -5.77
CA PHE A 52 6.13 -1.46 -4.33
C PHE A 52 5.87 -0.11 -3.67
N LEU A 53 4.81 -0.04 -2.87
CA LEU A 53 4.51 1.12 -2.03
C LEU A 53 4.63 0.72 -0.57
N LEU A 54 5.45 1.45 0.19
CA LEU A 54 5.63 1.27 1.63
C LEU A 54 5.02 2.45 2.38
N PHE A 55 4.11 2.16 3.30
CA PHE A 55 3.50 3.15 4.18
C PHE A 55 3.79 2.85 5.65
N GLY A 56 3.96 3.91 6.45
CA GLY A 56 3.92 3.83 7.91
C GLY A 56 2.53 4.22 8.42
N ILE A 57 1.76 3.27 8.92
CA ILE A 57 0.40 3.52 9.43
C ILE A 57 0.44 3.85 10.91
N LYS A 58 -0.14 5.01 11.26
CA LYS A 58 -0.37 5.43 12.64
C LYS A 58 -1.74 4.96 13.12
N GLY A 59 -1.83 4.57 14.40
CA GLY A 59 -3.11 4.22 15.03
C GLY A 59 -3.64 2.82 14.71
N PHE A 60 -2.81 1.92 14.17
CA PHE A 60 -3.08 0.49 14.19
C PHE A 60 -3.06 0.02 15.65
N LYS A 61 -4.24 -0.32 16.18
CA LYS A 61 -4.42 -0.88 17.53
C LYS A 61 -4.23 -2.39 17.50
#